data_AF-A0A9X5X674-F1
#
_entry.id   AF-A0A9X5X674-F1
#
_cell.length_a   1.000
_cell.length_b   1.000
_cell.length_c   1.000
_cell.angle_alpha   90.00
_cell.angle_beta   90.00
_cell.angle_gamma   90.00
#
_symmetry.space_group_name_H-M   'P 1'
#
loop_
_entity.id
_entity.type
_entity.pdbx_description
1 polymer ?
#
loop_
_entity_poly.entity_id
_entity_poly.type
_entity_poly.pdbx_seq_one_letter_code
_entity_poly.pdbx_strand_id
1 'polypeptide(L)'
;MAPTVGRSSPAVPLRPLVEPPPLAEPRPLGERRVWPRSFVDRLTAPLPGLRAFARFAREGALRPGPAALADIPLLPFEPGPLPRVGTRTVAVSWAGHASWVIRIGGLTVLTDPVWSRKILGTPARITPVGVAW
;
A
#
# COMPACT_ATOMS: atom_id res chain seq x y z
N MET A 1 -6.08 47.26 9.45
CA MET A 1 -6.53 45.85 9.44
C MET A 1 -5.52 45.04 10.22
N ALA A 2 -5.91 44.45 11.36
CA ALA A 2 -5.06 43.56 12.14
C ALA A 2 -5.42 42.09 11.82
N PRO A 3 -4.48 41.15 11.74
CA PRO A 3 -4.78 39.76 11.46
C PRO A 3 -5.26 39.05 12.74
N THR A 4 -6.39 38.37 12.63
CA THR A 4 -6.97 37.55 13.70
C THR A 4 -6.20 36.24 13.82
N VAL A 5 -5.57 35.99 14.97
CA VAL A 5 -4.93 34.71 15.29
C VAL A 5 -6.01 33.64 15.49
N GLY A 6 -6.00 32.60 14.67
CA GLY A 6 -6.90 31.46 14.77
C GLY A 6 -6.72 30.70 16.09
N ARG A 7 -7.83 30.36 16.75
CA ARG A 7 -7.84 29.56 17.98
C ARG A 7 -7.19 28.19 17.74
N SER A 8 -6.20 27.85 18.54
CA SER A 8 -5.62 26.51 18.62
C SER A 8 -6.66 25.51 19.12
N SER A 9 -6.97 24.49 18.33
CA SER A 9 -7.74 23.32 18.80
C SER A 9 -7.00 22.59 19.92
N PRO A 10 -7.70 22.07 20.95
CA PRO A 10 -7.06 21.30 22.00
C PRO A 10 -6.46 20.02 21.42
N ALA A 11 -5.18 19.78 21.73
CA ALA A 11 -4.50 18.55 21.36
C ALA A 11 -5.21 17.35 22.02
N VAL A 12 -5.65 16.40 21.20
CA VAL A 12 -6.14 15.11 21.69
C VAL A 12 -4.95 14.38 22.32
N PRO A 13 -5.00 13.98 23.61
CA PRO A 13 -3.89 13.29 24.24
C PRO A 13 -3.61 11.99 23.48
N LEU A 14 -2.38 11.89 22.94
CA LEU A 14 -1.89 10.68 22.32
C LEU A 14 -1.87 9.59 23.41
N ARG A 15 -2.69 8.55 23.23
CA ARG A 15 -2.60 7.34 24.06
C ARG A 15 -1.17 6.81 24.00
N PRO A 16 -0.61 6.29 25.10
CA PRO A 16 0.70 5.63 25.06
C PRO A 16 0.67 4.57 23.97
N LEU A 17 1.54 4.72 22.96
CA LEU A 17 1.80 3.67 21.99
C LEU A 17 2.33 2.49 22.80
N VAL A 18 1.55 1.40 22.87
CA VAL A 18 2.06 0.12 23.37
C VAL A 18 3.32 -0.17 22.56
N GLU A 19 4.45 -0.37 23.24
CA GLU A 19 5.69 -0.67 22.55
C GLU A 19 5.48 -1.94 21.71
N PRO A 20 5.80 -1.91 20.40
CA PRO A 20 5.69 -3.10 19.59
C PRO A 20 6.61 -4.18 20.18
N PRO A 21 6.20 -5.46 20.15
CA PRO A 21 7.06 -6.54 20.59
C PRO A 21 8.38 -6.51 19.79
N PRO A 22 9.49 -6.98 20.38
CA PRO A 22 10.77 -7.02 19.70
C PRO A 22 10.65 -7.81 18.39
N LEU A 23 11.31 -7.29 17.34
CA LEU A 23 11.33 -7.95 16.04
C LEU A 23 12.00 -9.32 16.16
N ALA A 24 11.41 -10.33 15.51
CA ALA A 24 12.03 -11.64 15.43
C ALA A 24 13.32 -11.57 14.60
N GLU A 25 14.31 -12.37 14.97
CA GLU A 25 15.55 -12.54 14.20
C GLU A 25 15.23 -12.92 12.74
N PRO A 26 15.99 -12.39 11.76
CA PRO A 26 15.85 -12.79 10.37
C PRO A 26 16.02 -14.30 10.21
N ARG A 27 15.08 -14.93 9.51
CA ARG A 27 15.17 -16.36 9.21
C ARG A 27 16.19 -16.64 8.10
N PRO A 28 16.80 -17.83 8.07
CA PRO A 28 17.64 -18.28 6.96
C PRO A 28 16.96 -18.11 5.60
N LEU A 29 17.77 -17.77 4.59
CA LEU A 29 17.28 -17.65 3.21
C LEU A 29 16.76 -19.00 2.70
N GLY A 30 15.59 -18.98 2.05
CA GLY A 30 14.95 -20.17 1.50
C GLY A 30 14.16 -21.01 2.50
N GLU A 31 14.13 -20.65 3.79
CA GLU A 31 13.29 -21.35 4.77
C GLU A 31 11.81 -21.25 4.37
N ARG A 32 11.15 -22.41 4.24
CA ARG A 32 9.73 -22.46 3.86
C ARG A 32 8.86 -21.97 5.02
N ARG A 33 8.27 -20.80 4.85
CA ARG A 33 7.37 -20.22 5.85
C ARG A 33 5.99 -20.86 5.80
N VAL A 34 5.48 -21.25 6.97
CA VAL A 34 4.05 -21.53 7.15
C VAL A 34 3.37 -20.23 7.57
N TRP A 35 2.40 -19.78 6.79
CA TRP A 35 1.62 -18.59 7.10
C TRP A 35 0.37 -18.96 7.92
N PRO A 36 -0.02 -18.11 8.88
CA PRO A 36 -1.31 -18.28 9.55
C PRO A 36 -2.45 -18.14 8.54
N ARG A 37 -3.61 -18.69 8.87
CA ARG A 37 -4.81 -18.63 8.02
C ARG A 37 -5.34 -17.20 7.83
N SER A 38 -4.96 -16.29 8.72
CA SER A 38 -5.43 -14.91 8.79
C SER A 38 -4.39 -14.03 9.47
N PHE A 39 -4.43 -12.73 9.18
CA PHE A 39 -3.60 -11.68 9.79
C PHE A 39 -4.47 -10.62 10.50
N VAL A 40 -5.70 -10.96 10.87
CA VAL A 40 -6.64 -10.05 11.55
C VAL A 40 -6.08 -9.51 12.87
N ASP A 41 -5.20 -10.27 13.52
CA ASP A 41 -4.44 -9.87 14.73
C ASP A 41 -3.53 -8.65 14.50
N ARG A 42 -3.19 -8.35 13.24
CA ARG A 42 -2.31 -7.24 12.86
C ARG A 42 -3.05 -5.98 12.44
N LEU A 43 -4.39 -5.99 12.48
CA LEU A 43 -5.19 -4.83 12.13
C LEU A 43 -5.00 -3.73 13.16
N THR A 44 -4.62 -2.54 12.71
CA THR A 44 -4.52 -1.34 13.56
C THR A 44 -5.88 -0.69 13.82
N ALA A 45 -6.91 -1.10 13.08
CA ALA A 45 -8.30 -0.68 13.25
C ALA A 45 -9.24 -1.84 12.87
N PRO A 46 -10.43 -1.96 13.48
CA PRO A 46 -11.38 -3.01 13.11
C PRO A 46 -11.78 -2.91 11.63
N LEU A 47 -12.06 -4.05 11.00
CA LEU A 47 -12.59 -4.06 9.64
C LEU A 47 -13.91 -3.28 9.57
N PRO A 48 -14.21 -2.61 8.45
CA PRO A 48 -15.49 -1.94 8.27
C PRO A 48 -16.65 -2.93 8.44
N GLY A 49 -17.64 -2.58 9.28
CA GLY A 49 -18.88 -3.35 9.36
C GLY A 49 -19.78 -3.13 8.14
N LEU A 50 -20.85 -3.92 8.00
CA LEU A 50 -21.81 -3.83 6.88
C LEU A 50 -22.37 -2.41 6.68
N ARG A 51 -22.64 -1.67 7.76
CA ARG A 51 -23.11 -0.28 7.70
C ARG A 51 -22.06 0.67 7.10
N ALA A 52 -20.79 0.44 7.40
CA ALA A 52 -19.70 1.23 6.83
C ALA A 52 -19.56 0.96 5.32
N PHE A 53 -19.70 -0.30 4.88
CA PHE A 53 -19.77 -0.63 3.46
C PHE A 53 -20.98 0.00 2.76
N ALA A 54 -22.17 -0.08 3.34
CA ALA A 54 -23.38 0.54 2.80
C ALA A 54 -23.20 2.07 2.66
N ARG A 55 -22.56 2.70 3.64
CA ARG A 55 -22.20 4.12 3.58
C ARG A 55 -21.22 4.42 2.45
N PHE A 56 -20.14 3.65 2.30
CA PHE A 56 -19.18 3.84 1.20
C PHE A 56 -19.81 3.67 -0.18
N ALA A 57 -20.73 2.72 -0.32
CA ALA A 57 -21.47 2.52 -1.56
C ALA A 57 -22.38 3.71 -1.88
N ARG A 58 -23.13 4.21 -0.87
CA ARG A 58 -24.01 5.38 -1.00
C ARG A 58 -23.25 6.67 -1.32
N GLU A 59 -22.08 6.85 -0.73
CA GLU A 59 -21.24 8.04 -0.90
C GLU A 59 -20.39 7.99 -2.18
N GLY A 60 -20.42 6.88 -2.93
CA GLY A 60 -19.63 6.73 -4.15
C GLY A 60 -18.12 6.71 -3.90
N ALA A 61 -17.68 6.56 -2.65
CA ALA A 61 -16.28 6.69 -2.22
C ALA A 61 -15.31 5.69 -2.86
N LEU A 62 -15.85 4.64 -3.50
CA LEU A 62 -15.05 3.64 -4.23
C LEU A 62 -14.71 4.06 -5.66
N ARG A 63 -15.40 5.08 -6.22
CA ARG A 63 -15.20 5.51 -7.61
C ARG A 63 -14.57 6.90 -7.61
N PRO A 64 -13.42 7.09 -8.28
CA PRO A 64 -12.80 8.40 -8.36
C PRO A 64 -13.75 9.39 -9.03
N GLY A 65 -13.86 10.59 -8.46
CA GLY A 65 -14.61 11.69 -9.05
C GLY A 65 -13.93 12.24 -10.31
N PRO A 66 -14.60 13.11 -11.08
CA PRO A 66 -14.07 13.62 -12.35
C PRO A 66 -12.70 14.29 -12.27
N ALA A 67 -12.42 15.04 -11.20
CA ALA A 67 -11.12 15.66 -10.97
C ALA A 67 -9.99 14.62 -10.85
N ALA A 68 -10.22 13.54 -10.09
CA ALA A 68 -9.25 12.45 -9.95
C ALA A 68 -9.05 11.67 -11.26
N LEU A 69 -10.05 11.66 -12.16
CA LEU A 69 -9.89 11.08 -13.50
C LEU A 69 -9.02 11.95 -14.41
N ALA A 70 -9.07 13.28 -14.25
CA ALA A 70 -8.25 14.21 -15.02
C ALA A 70 -6.75 14.06 -14.71
N ASP A 71 -6.40 13.60 -13.51
CA ASP A 71 -5.01 13.37 -13.09
C ASP A 71 -4.45 12.00 -13.56
N ILE A 72 -5.26 11.13 -14.17
CA ILE A 72 -4.81 9.81 -14.66
C ILE A 72 -3.57 9.91 -15.58
N PRO A 73 -3.49 10.84 -16.55
CA PRO A 73 -2.32 10.97 -17.40
C PRO A 73 -1.03 11.37 -16.66
N LEU A 74 -1.15 11.89 -15.42
CA LEU A 74 -0.01 12.26 -14.58
C LEU A 74 0.55 11.07 -13.79
N LEU A 75 -0.12 9.92 -13.82
CA LEU A 75 0.35 8.72 -13.13
C LEU A 75 1.69 8.27 -13.73
N PRO A 76 2.75 8.09 -12.91
CA PRO A 76 4.02 7.61 -13.40
C PRO A 76 3.84 6.19 -13.94
N PHE A 77 4.08 6.02 -15.24
CA PHE A 77 3.95 4.74 -15.92
C PHE A 77 5.04 4.61 -16.98
N GLU A 78 6.06 3.83 -16.65
CA GLU A 78 7.19 3.52 -17.52
C GLU A 78 7.41 2.00 -17.51
N PRO A 79 6.60 1.24 -18.27
CA PRO A 79 6.72 -0.21 -18.30
C PRO A 79 8.04 -0.61 -18.97
N GLY A 80 8.74 -1.56 -18.37
CA GLY A 80 10.01 -2.02 -18.89
C GLY A 80 10.54 -3.25 -18.16
N PRO A 81 11.68 -3.79 -18.60
CA PRO A 81 12.35 -4.85 -17.88
C PRO A 81 12.85 -4.32 -16.53
N LEU A 82 12.91 -5.22 -15.55
CA LEU A 82 13.46 -4.89 -14.25
C LEU A 82 14.96 -4.48 -14.39
N PRO A 83 15.42 -3.33 -13.84
CA PRO A 83 16.81 -2.83 -13.94
C PRO A 83 17.90 -3.77 -13.40
N ARG A 84 18.88 -4.25 -14.17
CA ARG A 84 19.90 -5.19 -13.63
C ARG A 84 20.60 -4.65 -12.37
N VAL A 85 20.79 -5.51 -11.36
CA VAL A 85 21.49 -5.17 -10.10
C VAL A 85 22.69 -6.07 -9.86
N GLY A 86 23.74 -5.51 -9.26
CA GLY A 86 24.91 -6.24 -8.77
C GLY A 86 24.82 -6.47 -7.26
N THR A 87 25.88 -7.02 -6.66
CA THR A 87 25.92 -7.35 -5.22
C THR A 87 25.87 -6.14 -4.29
N ARG A 88 26.20 -4.94 -4.80
CA ARG A 88 26.25 -3.67 -4.04
C ARG A 88 25.17 -2.67 -4.44
N THR A 89 24.22 -3.07 -5.28
CA THR A 89 23.16 -2.17 -5.75
C THR A 89 21.78 -2.70 -5.42
N VAL A 90 20.85 -1.76 -5.25
CA VAL A 90 19.44 -2.04 -5.02
C VAL A 90 18.65 -1.40 -6.16
N ALA A 91 17.70 -2.15 -6.71
CA ALA A 91 16.70 -1.60 -7.61
C ALA A 91 15.32 -1.80 -7.00
N VAL A 92 14.51 -0.74 -7.05
CA VAL A 92 13.14 -0.73 -6.58
C VAL A 92 12.26 -0.34 -7.75
N SER A 93 11.36 -1.24 -8.15
CA SER A 93 10.44 -1.03 -9.28
C SER A 93 9.01 -1.05 -8.77
N TRP A 94 8.28 0.05 -9.00
CA TRP A 94 6.87 0.15 -8.63
C TRP A 94 6.00 -0.60 -9.64
N ALA A 95 5.23 -1.58 -9.16
CA ALA A 95 4.31 -2.36 -9.99
C ALA A 95 2.85 -1.84 -9.91
N GLY A 96 2.62 -0.79 -9.11
CA GLY A 96 1.31 -0.17 -8.85
C GLY A 96 0.77 -0.47 -7.45
N HIS A 97 -0.04 0.44 -6.91
CA HIS A 97 -0.57 0.36 -5.54
C HIS A 97 0.55 0.16 -4.50
N ALA A 98 0.44 -0.84 -3.64
CA ALA A 98 1.45 -1.26 -2.68
C ALA A 98 2.39 -2.35 -3.24
N SER A 99 2.26 -2.72 -4.51
CA SER A 99 3.10 -3.76 -5.12
C SER A 99 4.43 -3.20 -5.60
N TRP A 100 5.53 -3.75 -5.08
CA TRP A 100 6.90 -3.42 -5.50
C TRP A 100 7.71 -4.68 -5.79
N VAL A 101 8.59 -4.59 -6.80
CA VAL A 101 9.68 -5.54 -7.02
C VAL A 101 10.97 -4.91 -6.51
N ILE A 102 11.56 -5.53 -5.49
CA ILE A 102 12.83 -5.08 -4.89
C ILE A 102 13.89 -6.12 -5.22
N ARG A 103 14.98 -5.69 -5.85
CA ARG A 103 16.14 -6.55 -6.08
C ARG A 103 17.36 -6.03 -5.34
N ILE A 104 17.96 -6.90 -4.54
CA ILE A 104 19.08 -6.57 -3.65
C ILE A 104 19.87 -7.84 -3.36
N GLY A 105 21.20 -7.78 -3.45
CA GLY A 105 22.07 -8.88 -3.02
C GLY A 105 21.76 -10.24 -3.65
N GLY A 106 21.27 -10.27 -4.90
CA GLY A 106 20.84 -11.49 -5.59
C GLY A 106 19.42 -11.96 -5.27
N LEU A 107 18.73 -11.31 -4.33
CA LEU A 107 17.33 -11.60 -4.00
C LEU A 107 16.36 -10.82 -4.90
N THR A 108 15.19 -11.41 -5.13
CA THR A 108 14.02 -10.72 -5.68
C THR A 108 12.89 -10.84 -4.67
N VAL A 109 12.44 -9.70 -4.15
CA VAL A 109 11.40 -9.59 -3.13
C VAL A 109 10.19 -8.89 -3.73
N LEU A 110 9.01 -9.47 -3.49
CA LEU A 110 7.73 -8.87 -3.83
C LEU A 110 7.04 -8.39 -2.56
N THR A 111 6.54 -7.16 -2.60
CA THR A 111 5.67 -6.61 -1.54
C THR A 111 4.23 -6.59 -2.07
N ASP A 112 3.27 -6.91 -1.19
CA ASP A 112 1.82 -6.91 -1.44
C ASP A 112 1.42 -7.23 -2.89
N PRO A 113 1.75 -8.44 -3.41
CA PRO A 113 1.72 -8.67 -4.83
C PRO A 113 0.29 -8.75 -5.40
N VAL A 114 -0.06 -7.79 -6.26
CA VAL A 114 -1.35 -7.75 -6.97
C VAL A 114 -1.13 -7.64 -8.48
N TRP A 115 -1.23 -8.79 -9.16
CA TRP A 115 -1.15 -8.89 -10.63
C TRP A 115 -2.53 -9.00 -11.31
N SER A 116 -3.61 -9.15 -10.53
CA SER A 116 -4.95 -9.23 -11.09
C SER A 116 -5.37 -7.88 -11.69
N ARG A 117 -6.21 -7.93 -12.74
CA ARG A 117 -6.84 -6.73 -13.32
C ARG A 117 -7.75 -6.02 -12.31
N LYS A 118 -8.37 -6.77 -11.40
CA LYS A 118 -9.38 -6.29 -10.45
C LYS A 118 -9.35 -7.14 -9.18
N ILE A 119 -9.55 -6.48 -8.04
CA ILE A 119 -9.85 -7.11 -6.76
C ILE A 119 -11.36 -6.97 -6.53
N LEU A 120 -11.99 -7.97 -5.93
CA LEU A 120 -13.41 -7.89 -5.59
C LEU A 120 -13.66 -6.68 -4.69
N GLY A 121 -14.63 -5.84 -5.05
CA GLY A 121 -14.97 -4.62 -4.28
C GLY A 121 -14.15 -3.38 -4.63
N THR A 122 -13.18 -3.45 -5.53
CA THR A 122 -12.44 -2.28 -6.04
C THR A 122 -12.70 -2.04 -7.53
N PRO A 123 -12.50 -0.82 -8.05
CA PRO A 123 -12.35 -0.60 -9.49
C PRO A 123 -11.21 -1.45 -10.08
N ALA A 124 -11.24 -1.66 -11.39
CA ALA A 124 -10.10 -2.24 -12.10
C ALA A 124 -8.89 -1.29 -12.01
N ARG A 125 -7.67 -1.85 -12.03
CA ARG A 125 -6.45 -1.02 -12.06
C ARG A 125 -6.46 -0.11 -13.30
N ILE A 126 -5.94 1.11 -13.11
CA ILE A 126 -5.89 2.15 -14.14
C ILE A 126 -4.71 1.90 -15.09
N THR A 127 -3.50 1.73 -14.53
CA THR A 127 -2.32 1.33 -15.29
C THR A 127 -2.24 -0.20 -15.36
N PRO A 128 -1.62 -0.80 -16.40
CA PRO A 128 -1.16 -2.19 -16.36
C PRO A 128 -0.08 -2.40 -15.28
N VAL A 129 0.20 -3.65 -14.93
CA VAL A 129 1.36 -3.93 -14.06
C VAL A 129 2.61 -3.46 -14.81
N GLY A 130 3.38 -2.55 -14.21
CA GLY A 130 4.53 -1.89 -14.84
C GLY A 130 5.73 -2.80 -15.11
N VAL A 131 5.58 -4.11 -14.90
CA VAL A 131 6.61 -5.13 -15.09
C VAL A 131 5.97 -6.27 -15.88
N ALA A 132 6.54 -6.58 -17.04
CA ALA A 132 6.16 -7.76 -17.80
C ALA A 132 6.58 -9.03 -17.04
N TRP A 133 5.64 -9.95 -16.83
CA TRP A 133 5.87 -11.26 -16.22
C TRP A 133 5.35 -12.33 -17.15
#